data_AF-A0A1H1ZU53-F1
#
_entry.id   AF-A0A1H1ZU53-F1
#
_cell.length_a   1.000
_cell.length_b   1.000
_cell.length_c   1.000
_cell.angle_alpha   90.00
_cell.angle_beta   90.00
_cell.angle_gamma   90.00
#
_symmetry.space_group_name_H-M   'P 1'
#
loop_
_entity.id
_entity.type
_entity.pdbx_description
1 polymer ?
#
loop_
_entity_poly.entity_id
_entity_poly.type
_entity_poly.pdbx_seq_one_letter_code
_entity_poly.pdbx_strand_id
1 'polypeptide(L)'
;MVRGSTLPPGVRQAVALLWRAPGSRTVRRRAVKALRRNRTARRLAQQIWAVRPARRGVPVDVTAGTLLGGLGTEQLPVVLVVMIGTPAALVEPVVEEVAELQVLTAAFRPVFVLDSPAFGPVRRYGYPVELVTGRVDWTDTATTWEEYLGTRMASICRHFRSTGTVRVGPDGLDAVDRALLGGGR
;
A
#
# COMPACT_ATOMS: atom_id res chain seq x y z
N MET A 1 7.23 -20.47 -29.54
CA MET A 1 7.92 -19.44 -30.34
C MET A 1 7.14 -18.14 -30.26
N VAL A 2 7.50 -17.23 -29.33
CA VAL A 2 7.07 -15.83 -29.32
C VAL A 2 8.26 -14.99 -28.89
N ARG A 3 8.65 -14.03 -29.74
CA ARG A 3 9.90 -13.27 -29.73
C ARG A 3 10.07 -12.42 -28.48
N GLY A 4 11.21 -12.56 -27.80
CA GLY A 4 11.71 -11.57 -26.85
C GLY A 4 12.12 -10.30 -27.57
N SER A 5 11.48 -9.18 -27.26
CA SER A 5 11.93 -7.86 -27.68
C SER A 5 12.93 -7.32 -26.65
N THR A 6 14.17 -7.78 -26.73
CA THR A 6 15.32 -7.11 -26.12
C THR A 6 15.52 -5.77 -26.83
N LEU A 7 15.27 -4.67 -26.12
CA LEU A 7 15.60 -3.33 -26.60
C LEU A 7 17.12 -3.23 -26.82
N PRO A 8 17.58 -2.63 -27.93
CA PRO A 8 19.01 -2.46 -28.19
C PRO A 8 19.66 -1.59 -27.11
N PRO A 9 20.90 -1.92 -26.69
CA PRO A 9 21.56 -1.31 -25.53
C PRO A 9 21.69 0.22 -25.62
N GLY A 10 21.79 0.77 -26.83
CA GLY A 10 21.87 2.23 -27.05
C GLY A 10 20.63 3.01 -26.60
N VAL A 11 19.44 2.39 -26.64
CA VAL A 11 18.17 3.05 -26.24
C VAL A 11 18.05 3.14 -24.71
N ARG A 12 18.59 2.15 -23.98
CA ARG A 12 18.63 2.16 -22.51
C ARG A 12 19.58 3.23 -21.98
N GLN A 13 20.74 3.39 -22.61
CA GLN A 13 21.70 4.45 -22.26
C GLN A 13 21.17 5.85 -22.59
N ALA A 14 20.50 6.02 -23.74
CA ALA A 14 19.89 7.30 -24.12
C ALA A 14 18.83 7.77 -23.12
N VAL A 15 17.97 6.87 -22.64
CA VAL A 15 16.96 7.20 -21.62
C VAL A 15 17.63 7.53 -20.27
N ALA A 16 18.63 6.76 -19.85
CA ALA A 16 19.34 7.02 -18.59
C ALA A 16 20.10 8.36 -18.61
N LEU A 17 20.69 8.73 -19.75
CA LEU A 17 21.35 10.02 -19.95
C LEU A 17 20.34 11.18 -19.96
N LEU A 18 19.18 11.01 -20.58
CA LEU A 18 18.10 12.01 -20.59
C LEU A 18 17.60 12.36 -19.17
N TRP A 19 17.59 11.39 -18.25
CA TRP A 19 17.18 11.59 -16.86
C TRP A 19 18.29 12.09 -15.94
N ARG A 20 19.55 12.10 -16.39
CA ARG A 20 20.72 12.61 -15.65
C ARG A 20 21.15 14.03 -16.05
N ALA A 21 20.55 14.63 -17.08
CA ALA A 21 20.83 16.02 -17.46
C ALA A 21 20.21 17.02 -16.45
N PRO A 22 20.99 17.94 -15.85
CA PRO A 22 20.44 18.96 -14.96
C PRO A 22 19.69 20.03 -15.75
N GLY A 23 18.56 20.50 -15.20
CA GLY A 23 18.14 21.90 -15.40
C GLY A 23 17.25 22.28 -16.59
N SER A 24 16.21 21.51 -16.96
CA SER A 24 15.15 22.10 -17.82
C SER A 24 13.73 21.65 -17.49
N ARG A 25 12.99 22.51 -16.76
CA ARG A 25 11.55 22.36 -16.46
C ARG A 25 10.70 22.17 -17.73
N THR A 26 11.14 22.73 -18.85
CA THR A 26 10.50 22.63 -20.18
C THR A 26 10.59 21.24 -20.79
N VAL A 27 11.71 20.53 -20.61
CA VAL A 27 11.88 19.16 -21.12
C VAL A 27 11.02 18.17 -20.33
N ARG A 28 10.93 18.33 -19.00
CA ARG A 28 10.02 17.52 -18.16
C ARG A 28 8.55 17.67 -18.58
N ARG A 29 8.07 18.90 -18.85
CA ARG A 29 6.68 19.13 -19.27
C ARG A 29 6.37 18.48 -20.63
N ARG A 30 7.31 18.52 -21.58
CA ARG A 30 7.15 17.85 -22.88
C ARG A 30 7.17 16.33 -22.75
N ALA A 31 8.06 15.78 -21.92
CA ALA A 31 8.12 14.34 -21.65
C ALA A 31 6.81 13.82 -21.01
N VAL A 32 6.25 14.55 -20.04
CA VAL A 32 4.96 14.21 -19.42
C VAL A 32 3.80 14.23 -20.43
N LYS A 33 3.78 15.23 -21.33
CA LYS A 33 2.74 15.33 -22.37
C LYS A 33 2.85 14.20 -23.41
N ALA A 34 4.07 13.80 -23.75
CA ALA A 34 4.33 12.66 -24.64
C ALA A 34 3.95 11.31 -23.99
N LEU A 35 4.25 11.14 -22.70
CA LEU A 35 3.85 9.98 -21.89
C LEU A 35 2.33 9.84 -21.77
N ARG A 36 1.60 10.96 -21.64
CA ARG A 36 0.13 10.96 -21.56
C ARG A 36 -0.55 10.58 -22.88
N ARG A 37 0.09 10.83 -24.02
CA ARG A 37 -0.48 10.61 -25.36
C ARG A 37 -0.15 9.24 -25.98
N ASN A 38 0.81 8.50 -25.43
CA ASN A 38 1.28 7.26 -26.06
C ASN A 38 1.22 6.05 -25.10
N ARG A 39 0.34 5.09 -25.40
CA ARG A 39 0.14 3.86 -24.60
C ARG A 39 1.44 3.06 -24.44
N THR A 40 2.31 3.07 -25.44
CA THR A 40 3.57 2.33 -25.43
C THR A 40 4.60 2.98 -24.51
N ALA A 41 4.66 4.32 -24.48
CA ALA A 41 5.51 5.06 -23.55
C ALA A 41 5.07 4.87 -22.10
N ARG A 42 3.76 4.79 -21.84
CA ARG A 42 3.20 4.46 -20.52
C ARG A 42 3.61 3.06 -20.06
N ARG A 43 3.55 2.07 -20.94
CA ARG A 43 4.01 0.69 -20.64
C ARG A 43 5.51 0.65 -20.36
N LEU A 44 6.32 1.35 -21.14
CA LEU A 44 7.77 1.44 -20.93
C LEU A 44 8.11 2.13 -19.59
N ALA A 45 7.38 3.18 -19.21
CA ALA A 45 7.58 3.83 -17.91
C ALA A 45 7.19 2.92 -16.73
N GLN A 46 6.07 2.19 -16.85
CA GLN A 46 5.67 1.19 -15.85
C GLN A 46 6.72 0.09 -15.71
N GLN A 47 7.29 -0.37 -16.83
CA GLN A 47 8.30 -1.42 -16.85
C GLN A 47 9.64 -0.95 -16.29
N ILE A 48 10.04 0.30 -16.51
CA ILE A 48 11.25 0.89 -15.91
C ILE A 48 11.05 1.12 -14.40
N TRP A 49 9.86 1.54 -13.96
CA TRP A 49 9.57 1.68 -12.53
C TRP A 49 9.53 0.34 -11.79
N ALA A 50 9.09 -0.73 -12.45
CA ALA A 50 9.11 -2.08 -11.89
C ALA A 50 10.54 -2.60 -11.65
N VAL A 51 11.51 -2.17 -12.47
CA VAL A 51 12.88 -2.72 -12.49
C VAL A 51 13.86 -1.99 -11.56
N ARG A 52 13.43 -1.00 -10.76
CA ARG A 52 14.32 -0.44 -9.72
C ARG A 52 14.47 -1.44 -8.57
N PRO A 53 15.65 -2.06 -8.35
CA PRO A 53 15.87 -2.92 -7.21
C PRO A 53 16.27 -2.01 -6.05
N ALA A 54 15.29 -1.50 -5.31
CA ALA A 54 15.54 -1.25 -3.90
C ALA A 54 15.86 -2.63 -3.29
N ARG A 55 16.87 -2.75 -2.41
CA ARG A 55 17.08 -3.95 -1.59
C ARG A 55 15.73 -4.32 -0.95
N ARG A 56 15.03 -5.30 -1.52
CA ARG A 56 13.59 -5.54 -1.32
C ARG A 56 13.44 -6.92 -0.71
N GLY A 57 12.93 -6.98 0.51
CA GLY A 57 12.33 -8.20 1.02
C GLY A 57 11.27 -8.68 0.02
N VAL A 58 11.15 -10.00 -0.13
CA VAL A 58 10.11 -10.61 -0.96
C VAL A 58 8.75 -10.12 -0.43
N PRO A 59 7.86 -9.57 -1.28
CA PRO A 59 6.53 -9.17 -0.85
C PRO A 59 5.82 -10.35 -0.19
N VAL A 60 5.18 -10.11 0.96
CA VAL A 60 4.48 -11.16 1.72
C VAL A 60 3.15 -11.45 1.06
N ASP A 61 2.83 -12.73 0.91
CA ASP A 61 1.49 -13.13 0.51
C ASP A 61 0.55 -12.97 1.70
N VAL A 62 -0.52 -12.20 1.49
CA VAL A 62 -1.45 -11.82 2.55
C VAL A 62 -2.60 -12.81 2.52
N THR A 63 -2.80 -13.56 3.60
CA THR A 63 -4.03 -14.34 3.74
C THR A 63 -5.23 -13.42 3.98
N ALA A 64 -6.42 -13.85 3.57
CA ALA A 64 -7.68 -13.18 3.88
C ALA A 64 -8.12 -13.39 5.35
N GLY A 65 -7.27 -14.00 6.20
CA GLY A 65 -7.60 -14.37 7.57
C GLY A 65 -8.26 -15.75 7.64
N THR A 66 -8.94 -16.03 8.74
CA THR A 66 -9.63 -17.31 8.97
C THR A 66 -11.10 -17.29 8.53
N LEU A 67 -11.65 -16.13 8.18
CA LEU A 67 -13.07 -15.95 7.86
C LEU A 67 -13.41 -16.24 6.40
N LEU A 68 -12.49 -15.98 5.48
CA LEU A 68 -12.67 -16.28 4.07
C LEU A 68 -11.80 -17.46 3.66
N GLY A 69 -12.39 -18.40 2.93
CA GLY A 69 -11.70 -19.54 2.32
C GLY A 69 -12.15 -19.75 0.88
N GLY A 70 -11.39 -20.56 0.15
CA GLY A 70 -11.67 -20.90 -1.24
C GLY A 70 -10.70 -20.26 -2.24
N LEU A 71 -10.78 -20.76 -3.49
CA LEU A 71 -9.94 -20.31 -4.59
C LEU A 71 -10.28 -18.86 -4.97
N GLY A 72 -9.27 -18.02 -5.18
CA GLY A 72 -9.42 -16.62 -5.59
C GLY A 72 -9.39 -15.62 -4.44
N THR A 73 -9.44 -16.07 -3.18
CA THR A 73 -9.29 -15.18 -2.01
C THR A 73 -7.91 -14.50 -1.97
N GLU A 74 -6.89 -15.14 -2.57
CA GLU A 74 -5.55 -14.59 -2.76
C GLU A 74 -5.48 -13.44 -3.79
N GLN A 75 -6.52 -13.28 -4.62
CA GLN A 75 -6.61 -12.21 -5.61
C GLN A 75 -7.32 -10.96 -5.09
N LEU A 76 -7.94 -11.06 -3.91
CA LEU A 76 -8.65 -9.95 -3.31
C LEU A 76 -7.70 -8.78 -3.01
N PRO A 77 -8.14 -7.52 -3.22
CA PRO A 77 -7.35 -6.34 -2.92
C PRO A 77 -6.94 -6.32 -1.44
N VAL A 78 -5.70 -5.90 -1.17
CA VAL A 78 -5.21 -5.72 0.20
C VAL A 78 -5.51 -4.29 0.64
N VAL A 79 -6.25 -4.15 1.73
CA VAL A 79 -6.62 -2.84 2.31
C VAL A 79 -5.93 -2.67 3.65
N LEU A 80 -5.20 -1.56 3.81
CA LEU A 80 -4.64 -1.21 5.12
C LEU A 80 -5.73 -0.56 5.97
N VAL A 81 -5.94 -1.07 7.17
CA VAL A 81 -6.80 -0.48 8.20
C VAL A 81 -5.90 0.23 9.20
N VAL A 82 -5.84 1.56 9.12
CA VAL A 82 -4.90 2.37 9.91
C VAL A 82 -5.58 2.91 11.15
N MET A 83 -5.08 2.49 12.32
CA MET A 83 -5.61 2.79 13.65
C MET A 83 -4.56 3.48 14.52
N ILE A 84 -3.92 4.49 13.96
CA ILE A 84 -2.89 5.29 14.66
C ILE A 84 -3.60 6.39 15.44
N GLY A 85 -3.34 6.45 16.75
CA GLY A 85 -4.03 7.34 17.68
C GLY A 85 -5.45 6.90 18.01
N THR A 86 -5.85 5.69 17.60
CA THR A 86 -7.17 5.14 17.94
C THR A 86 -7.16 4.66 19.40
N PRO A 87 -8.15 5.05 20.22
CA PRO A 87 -8.29 4.54 21.58
C PRO A 87 -8.30 3.01 21.62
N ALA A 88 -7.56 2.41 22.56
CA ALA A 88 -7.46 0.95 22.67
C ALA A 88 -8.84 0.26 22.82
N ALA A 89 -9.79 0.91 23.50
CA ALA A 89 -11.16 0.44 23.66
C ALA A 89 -11.94 0.31 22.33
N LEU A 90 -11.52 1.02 21.28
CA LEU A 90 -12.12 0.95 19.94
C LEU A 90 -11.44 -0.06 19.03
N VAL A 91 -10.30 -0.64 19.43
CA VAL A 91 -9.58 -1.59 18.57
C VAL A 91 -10.43 -2.83 18.31
N GLU A 92 -10.98 -3.44 19.36
CA GLU A 92 -11.78 -4.66 19.21
C GLU A 92 -13.08 -4.42 18.41
N PRO A 93 -13.93 -3.42 18.75
CA PRO A 93 -15.15 -3.15 17.97
C PRO A 93 -14.89 -2.88 16.49
N VAL A 94 -13.82 -2.15 16.15
CA VAL A 94 -13.49 -1.86 14.75
C VAL A 94 -12.97 -3.10 14.02
N VAL A 95 -12.17 -3.94 14.68
CA VAL A 95 -11.72 -5.20 14.07
C VAL A 95 -12.90 -6.13 13.81
N GLU A 96 -13.85 -6.20 14.74
CA GLU A 96 -15.10 -6.96 14.58
C GLU A 96 -15.92 -6.42 13.39
N GLU A 97 -16.11 -5.10 13.30
CA GLU A 97 -16.82 -4.47 12.18
C GLU A 97 -16.13 -4.74 10.82
N VAL A 98 -14.79 -4.67 10.76
CA VAL A 98 -14.03 -5.00 9.54
C VAL A 98 -14.19 -6.48 9.17
N ALA A 99 -14.19 -7.37 10.16
CA ALA A 99 -14.43 -8.80 9.95
C ALA A 99 -15.84 -9.07 9.39
N GLU A 100 -16.86 -8.41 9.94
CA GLU A 100 -18.22 -8.49 9.43
C GLU A 100 -18.32 -7.99 7.98
N LEU A 101 -17.73 -6.81 7.68
CA LEU A 101 -17.69 -6.27 6.33
C LEU A 101 -16.95 -7.21 5.37
N GLN A 102 -15.87 -7.86 5.81
CA GLN A 102 -15.15 -8.83 4.99
C GLN A 102 -16.04 -10.03 4.65
N VAL A 103 -16.76 -10.59 5.63
CA VAL A 103 -17.67 -11.73 5.41
C VAL A 103 -18.82 -11.35 4.48
N LEU A 104 -19.42 -10.17 4.68
CA LEU A 104 -20.57 -9.72 3.91
C LEU A 104 -20.23 -9.43 2.43
N THR A 105 -19.01 -9.02 2.15
CA THR A 105 -18.61 -8.53 0.83
C THR A 105 -17.67 -9.47 0.08
N ALA A 106 -16.90 -10.27 0.83
CA ALA A 106 -15.75 -11.02 0.34
C ALA A 106 -14.83 -10.17 -0.56
N ALA A 107 -14.73 -8.85 -0.31
CA ALA A 107 -14.17 -7.92 -1.28
C ALA A 107 -12.70 -7.56 -1.03
N PHE A 108 -12.12 -7.89 0.13
CA PHE A 108 -10.78 -7.43 0.49
C PHE A 108 -10.06 -8.34 1.51
N ARG A 109 -8.75 -8.12 1.63
CA ARG A 109 -7.88 -8.68 2.66
C ARG A 109 -7.38 -7.55 3.57
N PRO A 110 -7.76 -7.51 4.87
CA PRO A 110 -7.32 -6.45 5.75
C PRO A 110 -5.89 -6.69 6.24
N VAL A 111 -5.13 -5.61 6.39
CA VAL A 111 -3.88 -5.56 7.16
C VAL A 111 -3.99 -4.40 8.12
N PHE A 112 -3.83 -4.67 9.41
CA PHE A 112 -3.99 -3.65 10.45
C PHE A 112 -2.67 -2.94 10.71
N VAL A 113 -2.74 -1.62 10.92
CA VAL A 113 -1.61 -0.82 11.39
C VAL A 113 -2.01 -0.13 12.69
N LEU A 114 -1.33 -0.48 13.77
CA LEU A 114 -1.59 0.03 15.11
C LEU A 114 -0.38 0.83 15.62
N ASP A 115 -0.60 1.76 16.51
CA ASP A 115 0.45 2.40 17.33
C ASP A 115 0.42 1.99 18.81
N SER A 116 -0.44 1.04 19.15
CA SER A 116 -0.52 0.41 20.47
C SER A 116 -0.47 -1.13 20.34
N PRO A 117 0.02 -1.86 21.36
CA PRO A 117 0.21 -3.31 21.29
C PRO A 117 -1.11 -4.13 21.44
N ALA A 118 -2.23 -3.63 20.95
CA ALA A 118 -3.55 -4.26 21.01
C ALA A 118 -3.74 -5.33 19.92
N PHE A 119 -2.86 -6.34 19.88
CA PHE A 119 -2.85 -7.36 18.81
C PHE A 119 -3.92 -8.45 18.94
N GLY A 120 -4.43 -8.68 20.15
CA GLY A 120 -5.35 -9.78 20.47
C GLY A 120 -6.56 -9.84 19.54
N PRO A 121 -7.33 -8.74 19.38
CA PRO A 121 -8.48 -8.70 18.49
C PRO A 121 -8.12 -9.04 17.04
N VAL A 122 -7.03 -8.48 16.52
CA VAL A 122 -6.60 -8.71 15.13
C VAL A 122 -6.19 -10.17 14.89
N ARG A 123 -5.44 -10.75 15.82
CA ARG A 123 -4.96 -12.14 15.72
C ARG A 123 -6.07 -13.16 15.83
N ARG A 124 -7.19 -12.85 16.52
CA ARG A 124 -8.38 -13.71 16.61
C ARG A 124 -8.90 -14.12 15.23
N TYR A 125 -8.78 -13.23 14.25
CA TYR A 125 -9.23 -13.45 12.87
C TYR A 125 -8.11 -13.85 11.91
N GLY A 126 -6.88 -14.06 12.40
CA GLY A 126 -5.72 -14.40 11.59
C GLY A 126 -5.25 -13.29 10.65
N TYR A 127 -5.62 -12.04 10.92
CA TYR A 127 -5.22 -10.91 10.09
C TYR A 127 -3.77 -10.47 10.39
N PRO A 128 -3.00 -10.04 9.38
CA PRO A 128 -1.70 -9.43 9.61
C PRO A 128 -1.83 -8.10 10.36
N VAL A 129 -0.85 -7.82 11.21
CA VAL A 129 -0.77 -6.58 11.98
C VAL A 129 0.65 -6.03 11.99
N GLU A 130 0.77 -4.74 11.76
CA GLU A 130 2.01 -3.97 11.92
C GLU A 130 1.89 -3.00 13.08
N LEU A 131 2.92 -2.97 13.93
CA LEU A 131 3.06 -1.94 14.97
C LEU A 131 3.96 -0.81 14.45
N VAL A 132 3.53 0.43 14.62
CA VAL A 132 4.34 1.63 14.44
C VAL A 132 4.57 2.30 15.80
N THR A 133 5.59 3.15 15.88
CA THR A 133 5.83 3.94 17.09
C THR A 133 4.79 5.05 17.16
N GLY A 134 4.03 5.09 18.27
CA GLY A 134 3.07 6.15 18.54
C GLY A 134 3.75 7.51 18.67
N ARG A 135 2.98 8.58 18.41
CA ARG A 135 3.51 9.95 18.46
C ARG A 135 4.02 10.32 19.85
N VAL A 136 3.34 9.85 20.89
CA VAL A 136 3.68 10.13 22.29
C VAL A 136 4.97 9.41 22.71
N ASP A 137 5.26 8.25 22.12
CA ASP A 137 6.44 7.45 22.41
C ASP A 137 7.65 7.80 21.51
N TRP A 138 7.51 8.81 20.66
CA TRP A 138 8.57 9.21 19.73
C TRP A 138 9.69 9.96 20.46
N THR A 139 10.92 9.45 20.36
CA THR A 139 12.09 9.98 21.08
C THR A 139 13.25 10.38 20.17
N ASP A 140 13.18 10.10 18.87
CA ASP A 140 14.25 10.43 17.93
C ASP A 140 14.27 11.93 17.62
N THR A 141 15.43 12.55 17.81
CA THR A 141 15.67 13.97 17.56
C THR A 141 16.22 14.26 16.16
N ALA A 142 16.71 13.25 15.43
CA ALA A 142 17.30 13.40 14.11
C ALA A 142 16.26 13.38 12.99
N THR A 143 15.04 12.88 13.25
CA THR A 143 13.95 12.79 12.27
C THR A 143 12.62 13.10 12.94
N THR A 144 11.73 13.78 12.24
CA THR A 144 10.38 14.06 12.76
C THR A 144 9.53 12.80 12.78
N TRP A 145 8.56 12.72 13.69
CA TRP A 145 7.62 11.60 13.74
C TRP A 145 6.87 11.43 12.41
N GLU A 146 6.50 12.54 11.76
CA GLU A 146 5.83 12.54 10.47
C GLU A 146 6.69 11.95 9.35
N GLU A 147 8.00 12.24 9.32
CA GLU A 147 8.93 11.65 8.34
C GLU A 147 9.14 10.15 8.58
N TYR A 148 9.28 9.75 9.84
CA TYR A 148 9.30 8.33 10.23
C TYR A 148 8.05 7.62 9.76
N LEU A 149 6.88 8.15 10.12
CA LEU A 149 5.61 7.53 9.83
C LEU A 149 5.39 7.46 8.31
N GLY A 150 5.66 8.54 7.58
CA GLY A 150 5.58 8.55 6.12
C GLY A 150 6.47 7.48 5.48
N THR A 151 7.70 7.33 5.95
CA THR A 151 8.64 6.30 5.49
C THR A 151 8.15 4.89 5.83
N ARG A 152 7.65 4.69 7.06
CA ARG A 152 7.16 3.41 7.56
C ARG A 152 5.90 2.97 6.82
N MET A 153 4.92 3.86 6.68
CA MET A 153 3.69 3.62 5.90
C MET A 153 4.00 3.29 4.44
N ALA A 154 4.89 4.06 3.80
CA ALA A 154 5.30 3.76 2.43
C ALA A 154 5.98 2.38 2.32
N SER A 155 6.70 1.94 3.37
CA SER A 155 7.26 0.59 3.43
C SER A 155 6.18 -0.48 3.58
N ILE A 156 5.23 -0.29 4.51
CA ILE A 156 4.10 -1.20 4.76
C ILE A 156 3.25 -1.36 3.49
N CYS A 157 2.85 -0.26 2.84
CA CYS A 157 2.08 -0.31 1.60
C CYS A 157 2.79 -1.13 0.51
N ARG A 158 4.11 -0.97 0.38
CA ARG A 158 4.91 -1.76 -0.59
C ARG A 158 5.04 -3.22 -0.19
N HIS A 159 5.22 -3.48 1.11
CA HIS A 159 5.44 -4.82 1.64
C HIS A 159 4.21 -5.70 1.40
N PHE A 160 3.02 -5.17 1.69
CA PHE A 160 1.74 -5.86 1.53
C PHE A 160 1.06 -5.62 0.17
N ARG A 161 1.67 -4.84 -0.72
CA ARG A 161 1.09 -4.44 -2.01
C ARG A 161 -0.34 -3.89 -1.87
N SER A 162 -0.53 -3.05 -0.85
CA SER A 162 -1.82 -2.44 -0.56
C SER A 162 -2.37 -1.70 -1.79
N THR A 163 -3.65 -1.93 -2.07
CA THR A 163 -4.41 -1.27 -3.13
C THR A 163 -5.27 -0.12 -2.59
N GLY A 164 -5.42 -0.02 -1.26
CA GLY A 164 -6.23 0.99 -0.59
C GLY A 164 -5.90 1.11 0.89
N THR A 165 -6.31 2.21 1.49
CA THR A 165 -6.12 2.51 2.91
C THR A 165 -7.37 3.17 3.44
N VAL A 166 -7.84 2.72 4.60
CA VAL A 166 -8.93 3.34 5.37
C VAL A 166 -8.36 3.80 6.71
N ARG A 167 -8.86 4.92 7.23
CA ARG A 167 -8.34 5.53 8.45
C ARG A 167 -9.41 5.51 9.53
N VAL A 168 -9.14 4.80 10.61
CA VAL A 168 -10.06 4.73 11.75
C VAL A 168 -9.95 6.02 12.55
N GLY A 169 -11.06 6.73 12.67
CA GLY A 169 -11.18 7.96 13.44
C GLY A 169 -11.36 7.69 14.94
N PRO A 170 -11.51 8.76 15.74
CA PRO A 170 -11.80 8.64 17.18
C PRO A 170 -13.15 7.99 17.47
N ASP A 171 -14.07 7.95 16.50
CA ASP A 171 -15.40 7.34 16.62
C ASP A 171 -15.50 5.99 15.86
N GLY A 172 -14.37 5.43 15.44
CA GLY A 172 -14.31 4.20 14.63
C GLY A 172 -14.24 4.46 13.12
N LEU A 173 -14.76 3.52 12.32
CA LEU A 173 -14.88 3.71 10.87
C LEU A 173 -15.94 4.78 10.57
N ASP A 174 -15.70 5.61 9.57
CA ASP A 174 -16.71 6.56 9.10
C ASP A 174 -17.60 5.94 8.00
N ALA A 175 -18.61 6.68 7.53
CA ALA A 175 -19.52 6.19 6.49
C ALA A 175 -18.82 5.95 5.15
N VAL A 176 -17.77 6.72 4.84
CA VAL A 176 -17.00 6.58 3.59
C VAL A 176 -16.13 5.34 3.65
N ASP A 177 -15.42 5.12 4.75
CA ASP A 177 -14.60 3.93 4.95
C ASP A 177 -15.44 2.66 4.93
N ARG A 178 -16.63 2.67 5.57
CA ARG A 178 -17.61 1.58 5.47
C ARG A 178 -18.03 1.32 4.03
N ALA A 179 -18.30 2.37 3.25
CA ALA A 179 -18.68 2.20 1.85
C ALA A 179 -17.53 1.66 0.99
N LEU A 180 -16.29 2.08 1.27
CA LEU A 180 -15.09 1.60 0.59
C LEU A 180 -14.82 0.11 0.88
N LEU A 181 -14.98 -0.32 2.13
CA LEU A 181 -14.85 -1.73 2.54
C LEU A 181 -16.08 -2.57 2.13
N GLY A 182 -17.26 -1.96 2.15
CA GLY A 182 -18.57 -2.53 1.84
C GLY A 182 -18.76 -2.93 0.37
N GLY A 183 -17.86 -2.49 -0.52
CA GLY A 183 -18.02 -2.58 -1.96
C GLY A 183 -19.12 -1.66 -2.45
N GLY A 184 -18.75 -0.58 -3.15
CA GLY A 184 -19.73 0.29 -3.81
C GLY A 184 -20.57 -0.53 -4.78
N ARG A 185 -21.85 -0.69 -4.47
CA ARG A 185 -22.86 -1.21 -5.41
C ARG A 185 -23.24 -0.12 -6.39
#